data_AF-A0A7K2S2T6-F1
#
_entry.id   AF-A0A7K2S2T6-F1
#
_cell.length_a   1.000
_cell.length_b   1.000
_cell.length_c   1.000
_cell.angle_alpha   90.00
_cell.angle_beta   90.00
_cell.angle_gamma   90.00
#
_symmetry.space_group_name_H-M   'P 1'
#
loop_
_entity.id
_entity.type
_entity.pdbx_description
1 polymer ?
#
loop_
_entity_poly.entity_id
_entity_poly.type
_entity_poly.pdbx_seq_one_letter_code
_entity_poly.pdbx_strand_id
1 'polypeptide(L)'
;MSQPPPPFAELLAQCSTSAMHLETRDAYAIGEEDQDLTAWRAGVLAAVEDRASWWGPFHDAVAEAVSRGVIVQRARVVSLPPTEYVRFEHACTPRNLAAGEEVRWLRRDQALGLLLPAHDFWIFDDKLVRWHHFGGNGAHLRDEVDECPVSAERAGRAFAAVWSRAVPHGEFILG
;
A
#
# COMPACT_ATOMS: atom_id res chain seq x y z
N MET A 1 2.26 24.23 -16.94
CA MET A 1 2.14 22.75 -16.82
C MET A 1 2.95 22.35 -15.62
N SER A 2 2.34 21.79 -14.58
CA SER A 2 3.06 21.33 -13.39
C SER A 2 3.94 20.14 -13.77
N GLN A 3 5.16 20.07 -13.22
CA GLN A 3 6.04 18.93 -13.43
C GLN A 3 5.38 17.64 -12.91
N PRO A 4 5.63 16.48 -13.54
CA PRO A 4 5.19 15.21 -12.99
C PRO A 4 5.84 15.00 -11.61
N PRO A 5 5.13 14.37 -10.66
CA PRO A 5 5.70 14.09 -9.35
C PRO A 5 6.94 13.17 -9.49
N PRO A 6 7.94 13.28 -8.60
CA PRO A 6 9.09 12.38 -8.61
C PRO A 6 8.65 10.92 -8.58
N PRO A 7 9.40 9.98 -9.16
CA PRO A 7 9.11 8.55 -9.05
C PRO A 7 9.06 8.09 -7.59
N PHE A 8 8.24 7.08 -7.30
CA PHE A 8 8.13 6.50 -5.94
C PHE A 8 9.49 6.08 -5.37
N ALA A 9 10.29 5.37 -6.17
CA ALA A 9 11.62 4.90 -5.76
C ALA A 9 12.55 6.06 -5.38
N GLU A 10 12.42 7.22 -6.03
CA GLU A 10 13.21 8.41 -5.70
C GLU A 10 12.79 9.00 -4.35
N LEU A 11 11.49 9.12 -4.10
CA LEU A 11 10.98 9.58 -2.80
C LEU A 11 11.40 8.65 -1.68
N LEU A 12 11.29 7.34 -1.90
CA LEU A 12 11.66 6.34 -0.92
C LEU A 12 13.18 6.26 -0.71
N ALA A 13 14.00 6.54 -1.72
CA ALA A 13 15.46 6.64 -1.59
C ALA A 13 15.89 7.85 -0.72
N GLN A 14 15.12 8.94 -0.75
CA GLN A 14 15.37 10.14 0.07
C GLN A 14 14.80 10.03 1.49
N CYS A 15 13.85 9.11 1.71
CA CYS A 15 13.25 8.86 3.01
C CYS A 15 14.28 8.31 4.02
N SER A 16 14.22 8.82 5.25
CA SER A 16 15.22 8.55 6.30
C SER A 16 14.67 7.92 7.59
N THR A 17 13.37 7.99 7.83
CA THR A 17 12.76 7.59 9.11
C THR A 17 11.57 6.64 8.93
N SER A 18 10.56 7.04 8.17
CA SER A 18 9.37 6.22 7.95
C SER A 18 8.69 6.51 6.61
N ALA A 19 8.16 5.45 6.00
CA ALA A 19 7.29 5.52 4.83
C ALA A 19 6.01 4.73 5.14
N MET A 20 4.87 5.42 5.17
CA MET A 20 3.58 4.81 5.55
C MET A 20 2.59 4.90 4.39
N HIS A 21 1.96 3.78 4.03
CA HIS A 21 1.00 3.68 2.92
C HIS A 21 -0.40 3.32 3.43
N LEU A 22 -1.38 4.18 3.16
CA LEU A 22 -2.78 3.88 3.43
C LEU A 22 -3.52 3.53 2.14
N GLU A 23 -4.11 2.34 2.10
CA GLU A 23 -4.96 1.83 1.02
C GLU A 23 -6.37 1.60 1.55
N THR A 24 -7.38 2.16 0.89
CA THR A 24 -8.77 2.13 1.37
C THR A 24 -9.76 1.60 0.34
N ARG A 25 -9.29 1.17 -0.84
CA ARG A 25 -10.13 0.66 -1.93
C ARG A 25 -10.18 -0.86 -1.91
N ASP A 26 -11.35 -1.40 -2.24
CA ASP A 26 -11.53 -2.86 -2.37
C ASP A 26 -11.17 -3.37 -3.79
N ALA A 27 -10.78 -2.47 -4.69
CA ALA A 27 -10.31 -2.80 -6.02
C ALA A 27 -9.48 -1.65 -6.59
N TYR A 28 -8.31 -2.00 -7.12
CA TYR A 28 -7.55 -1.19 -8.04
C TYR A 28 -7.68 -1.82 -9.43
N ALA A 29 -7.74 -0.99 -10.47
CA ALA A 29 -7.82 -1.53 -11.83
C ALA A 29 -6.47 -2.15 -12.15
N ILE A 30 -6.41 -3.45 -11.95
CA ILE A 30 -5.42 -4.32 -12.55
C ILE A 30 -5.99 -4.68 -13.93
N GLY A 31 -5.22 -4.44 -14.98
CA GLY A 31 -5.62 -4.81 -16.33
C GLY A 31 -5.91 -6.31 -16.42
N GLU A 32 -6.78 -6.74 -17.34
CA GLU A 32 -7.02 -8.17 -17.59
C GLU A 32 -5.75 -8.95 -17.95
N GLU A 33 -4.70 -8.23 -18.40
CA GLU A 33 -3.39 -8.76 -18.77
C GLU A 33 -2.40 -8.88 -17.59
N ASP A 34 -2.83 -8.60 -16.37
CA ASP A 34 -1.96 -8.79 -15.21
C ASP A 34 -1.70 -10.27 -14.99
N GLN A 35 -0.42 -10.60 -15.16
CA GLN A 35 0.07 -11.97 -15.15
C GLN A 35 -0.04 -12.58 -13.76
N ASP A 36 0.13 -11.80 -12.69
CA ASP A 36 0.01 -12.29 -11.32
C ASP A 36 -1.44 -12.57 -10.96
N LEU A 37 -2.38 -11.68 -11.32
CA LEU A 37 -3.80 -11.92 -11.09
C LEU A 37 -4.27 -13.16 -11.86
N THR A 38 -3.81 -13.31 -13.10
CA THR A 38 -4.10 -14.49 -13.93
C THR A 38 -3.51 -15.76 -13.35
N ALA A 39 -2.25 -15.73 -12.92
CA ALA A 39 -1.57 -16.86 -12.29
C ALA A 39 -2.25 -17.27 -10.96
N TRP A 40 -2.66 -16.29 -10.16
CA TRP A 40 -3.37 -16.52 -8.91
C TRP A 40 -4.75 -17.15 -9.14
N ARG A 41 -5.53 -16.65 -10.11
CA ARG A 41 -6.80 -17.26 -10.52
C ARG A 41 -6.63 -18.71 -10.97
N ALA A 42 -5.52 -19.03 -11.62
CA ALA A 42 -5.18 -20.38 -12.06
C ALA A 42 -4.54 -21.26 -10.95
N GLY A 43 -4.32 -20.73 -9.74
CA GLY A 43 -3.69 -21.46 -8.64
C GLY A 43 -2.20 -21.72 -8.83
N VAL A 44 -1.54 -20.96 -9.72
CA VAL A 44 -0.12 -21.09 -10.08
C VAL A 44 0.67 -19.81 -9.78
N LEU A 45 0.16 -18.95 -8.90
CA LEU A 45 0.90 -17.80 -8.41
C LEU A 45 2.22 -18.29 -7.79
N ALA A 46 3.34 -17.69 -8.22
CA ALA A 46 4.64 -18.11 -7.77
C ALA A 46 4.79 -17.96 -6.25
N ALA A 47 5.41 -18.97 -5.64
CA ALA A 47 5.68 -19.03 -4.21
C ALA A 47 6.60 -17.89 -3.77
N VAL A 48 6.49 -17.47 -2.51
CA VAL A 48 7.27 -16.34 -1.96
C VAL A 48 8.76 -16.65 -2.00
N GLU A 49 9.13 -17.91 -1.84
CA GLU A 49 10.50 -18.40 -1.87
C GLU A 49 11.13 -18.27 -3.27
N ASP A 50 10.32 -18.31 -4.34
CA ASP A 50 10.78 -18.10 -5.72
C ASP A 50 10.90 -16.61 -6.04
N ARG A 51 11.74 -15.92 -5.27
CA ARG A 51 11.94 -14.47 -5.38
C ARG A 51 12.28 -14.04 -6.81
N ALA A 52 12.98 -14.87 -7.58
CA ALA A 52 13.37 -14.56 -8.95
C ALA A 52 12.17 -14.37 -9.90
N SER A 53 11.02 -14.97 -9.62
CA SER A 53 9.85 -14.94 -10.51
C SER A 53 8.97 -13.70 -10.33
N TRP A 54 9.05 -13.02 -9.18
CA TRP A 54 8.12 -11.93 -8.82
C TRP A 54 8.80 -10.68 -8.25
N TRP A 55 10.04 -10.79 -7.78
CA TRP A 55 10.76 -9.65 -7.24
C TRP A 55 11.08 -8.64 -8.34
N GLY A 56 11.01 -7.37 -8.01
CA GLY A 56 11.19 -6.31 -8.99
C GLY A 56 11.45 -4.94 -8.35
N PRO A 57 11.44 -3.87 -9.16
CA PRO A 57 11.94 -2.56 -8.73
C PRO A 57 11.26 -1.97 -7.50
N PHE A 58 9.95 -2.23 -7.32
CA PHE A 58 9.24 -1.82 -6.11
C PHE A 58 9.82 -2.50 -4.86
N HIS A 59 10.03 -3.80 -4.93
CA HIS A 59 10.58 -4.59 -3.83
C HIS A 59 12.05 -4.23 -3.55
N ASP A 60 12.83 -3.93 -4.59
CA ASP A 60 14.20 -3.39 -4.44
C ASP A 60 14.19 -2.08 -3.63
N ALA A 61 13.36 -1.12 -4.04
CA ALA A 61 13.29 0.18 -3.38
C ALA A 61 12.89 0.07 -1.89
N VAL A 62 11.92 -0.80 -1.58
CA VAL A 62 11.51 -1.09 -0.20
C VAL A 62 12.64 -1.74 0.59
N ALA A 63 13.24 -2.82 0.07
CA ALA A 63 14.30 -3.53 0.77
C ALA A 63 15.52 -2.64 1.02
N GLU A 64 15.87 -1.78 0.05
CA GLU A 64 16.93 -0.78 0.22
C GLU A 64 16.58 0.23 1.32
N ALA A 65 15.36 0.76 1.37
CA ALA A 65 14.95 1.68 2.43
C ALA A 65 14.99 1.04 3.81
N VAL A 66 14.46 -0.19 3.94
CA VAL A 66 14.51 -0.97 5.19
C VAL A 66 15.96 -1.21 5.60
N SER A 67 16.86 -1.51 4.66
CA SER A 67 18.29 -1.71 4.96
C SER A 67 18.98 -0.45 5.49
N ARG A 68 18.47 0.74 5.15
CA ARG A 68 18.93 2.03 5.70
C ARG A 68 18.30 2.36 7.06
N GLY A 69 17.39 1.52 7.57
CA GLY A 69 16.68 1.73 8.83
C GLY A 69 15.35 2.47 8.72
N VAL A 70 14.82 2.67 7.51
CA VAL A 70 13.50 3.27 7.30
C VAL A 70 12.41 2.26 7.69
N ILE A 71 11.46 2.69 8.50
CA ILE A 71 10.28 1.89 8.85
C ILE A 71 9.25 2.00 7.72
N VAL A 72 9.02 0.91 6.99
CA VAL A 72 8.04 0.88 5.88
C VAL A 72 6.79 0.14 6.32
N GLN A 73 5.65 0.83 6.34
CA GLN A 73 4.39 0.31 6.87
C GLN A 73 3.25 0.48 5.86
N ARG A 74 2.37 -0.51 5.78
CA ARG A 74 1.16 -0.47 4.95
C ARG A 74 -0.07 -0.86 5.73
N ALA A 75 -1.06 0.02 5.74
CA ALA A 75 -2.37 -0.25 6.30
C ALA A 75 -3.41 -0.35 5.19
N ARG A 76 -4.19 -1.44 5.21
CA ARG A 76 -5.30 -1.65 4.29
C ARG A 76 -6.63 -1.60 5.03
N VAL A 77 -7.58 -0.83 4.53
CA VAL A 77 -8.97 -0.83 5.00
C VAL A 77 -9.85 -1.49 3.95
N VAL A 78 -10.34 -2.69 4.24
CA VAL A 78 -11.03 -3.54 3.25
C VAL A 78 -12.43 -3.96 3.71
N SER A 79 -13.35 -4.10 2.76
CA SER A 79 -14.69 -4.63 3.01
C SER A 79 -14.69 -6.15 3.14
N LEU A 80 -15.62 -6.68 3.94
CA LEU A 80 -15.94 -8.11 4.00
C LEU A 80 -17.44 -8.32 3.68
N PRO A 81 -17.82 -9.37 2.93
CA PRO A 81 -16.96 -10.34 2.25
C PRO A 81 -16.01 -9.69 1.23
N PRO A 82 -14.77 -10.19 1.09
CA PRO A 82 -13.75 -9.52 0.29
C PRO A 82 -14.05 -9.70 -1.20
N THR A 83 -13.71 -8.68 -1.99
CA THR A 83 -13.68 -8.77 -3.44
C THR A 83 -12.61 -9.78 -3.88
N GLU A 84 -12.68 -10.21 -5.15
CA GLU A 84 -11.62 -11.02 -5.75
C GLU A 84 -10.25 -10.32 -5.63
N TYR A 85 -10.22 -9.01 -5.87
CA TYR A 85 -9.01 -8.22 -5.76
C TYR A 85 -8.41 -8.28 -4.36
N VAL A 86 -9.20 -8.10 -3.31
CA VAL A 86 -8.70 -8.17 -1.92
C VAL A 86 -8.17 -9.58 -1.60
N ARG A 87 -8.79 -10.64 -2.14
CA ARG A 87 -8.28 -12.01 -1.99
C ARG A 87 -6.93 -12.19 -2.69
N PHE A 88 -6.79 -11.66 -3.91
CA PHE A 88 -5.54 -11.66 -4.66
C PHE A 88 -4.45 -10.86 -3.93
N GLU A 89 -4.74 -9.63 -3.53
CA GLU A 89 -3.82 -8.76 -2.81
C GLU A 89 -3.34 -9.41 -1.50
N HIS A 90 -4.26 -10.03 -0.77
CA HIS A 90 -3.92 -10.78 0.42
C HIS A 90 -2.96 -11.94 0.12
N ALA A 91 -3.19 -12.68 -0.97
CA ALA A 91 -2.30 -13.76 -1.39
C ALA A 91 -0.90 -13.26 -1.82
N CYS A 92 -0.82 -12.05 -2.37
CA CYS A 92 0.45 -11.42 -2.77
C CYS A 92 1.19 -10.75 -1.61
N THR A 93 0.51 -10.40 -0.51
CA THR A 93 1.09 -9.64 0.61
C THR A 93 2.33 -10.25 1.27
N PRO A 94 2.51 -11.57 1.34
CA PRO A 94 3.77 -12.16 1.77
C PRO A 94 4.99 -11.66 0.98
N ARG A 95 4.82 -11.21 -0.28
CA ARG A 95 5.86 -10.57 -1.10
C ARG A 95 6.27 -9.20 -0.56
N ASN A 96 5.31 -8.39 -0.08
CA ASN A 96 5.59 -7.13 0.63
C ASN A 96 6.36 -7.39 1.93
N LEU A 97 5.95 -8.41 2.70
CA LEU A 97 6.64 -8.80 3.93
C LEU A 97 8.08 -9.25 3.65
N ALA A 98 8.30 -10.01 2.58
CA ALA A 98 9.63 -10.42 2.15
C ALA A 98 10.53 -9.24 1.72
N ALA A 99 9.94 -8.13 1.27
CA ALA A 99 10.66 -6.88 1.03
C ALA A 99 10.98 -6.09 2.32
N GLY A 100 10.37 -6.45 3.44
CA GLY A 100 10.57 -5.81 4.74
C GLY A 100 9.48 -4.83 5.15
N GLU A 101 8.36 -4.75 4.41
CA GLU A 101 7.21 -3.97 4.87
C GLU A 101 6.55 -4.63 6.09
N GLU A 102 6.06 -3.81 7.02
CA GLU A 102 5.05 -4.23 7.98
C GLU A 102 3.67 -3.98 7.38
N VAL A 103 2.86 -5.03 7.23
CA VAL A 103 1.52 -4.92 6.63
C VAL A 103 0.44 -5.26 7.65
N ARG A 104 -0.54 -4.35 7.81
CA ARG A 104 -1.73 -4.54 8.63
C ARG A 104 -3.02 -4.31 7.86
N TRP A 105 -4.06 -5.00 8.31
CA TRP A 105 -5.38 -5.01 7.69
C TRP A 105 -6.45 -4.63 8.72
N LEU A 106 -7.35 -3.75 8.31
CA LEU A 106 -8.50 -3.33 9.08
C LEU A 106 -9.76 -3.65 8.28
N ARG A 107 -10.70 -4.37 8.90
CA ARG A 107 -12.03 -4.55 8.32
C ARG A 107 -12.77 -3.21 8.32
N ARG A 108 -13.44 -2.87 7.22
CA ARG A 108 -14.13 -1.59 7.08
C ARG A 108 -15.22 -1.37 8.13
N ASP A 109 -15.86 -2.45 8.60
CA ASP A 109 -16.84 -2.40 9.70
C ASP A 109 -16.20 -2.08 11.07
N GLN A 110 -14.89 -2.27 11.23
CA GLN A 110 -14.11 -1.87 12.41
C GLN A 110 -13.49 -0.47 12.28
N ALA A 111 -13.57 0.14 11.10
CA ALA A 111 -13.15 1.52 10.86
C ALA A 111 -14.21 2.56 11.31
N LEU A 112 -15.32 2.13 11.92
CA LEU A 112 -16.37 3.03 12.41
C LEU A 112 -15.78 4.13 13.33
N GLY A 113 -16.17 5.37 13.05
CA GLY A 113 -15.70 6.55 13.79
C GLY A 113 -14.29 7.03 13.42
N LEU A 114 -13.58 6.38 12.49
CA LEU A 114 -12.34 6.91 11.92
C LEU A 114 -12.63 7.97 10.87
N LEU A 115 -11.84 9.04 10.87
CA LEU A 115 -11.79 9.99 9.76
C LEU A 115 -10.74 9.51 8.78
N LEU A 116 -11.18 8.90 7.68
CA LEU A 116 -10.31 8.44 6.61
C LEU A 116 -10.22 9.51 5.51
N PRO A 117 -9.04 9.74 4.92
CA PRO A 117 -8.91 10.60 3.77
C PRO A 117 -9.64 10.00 2.57
N ALA A 118 -10.08 10.86 1.65
CA ALA A 118 -10.75 10.45 0.42
C ALA A 118 -9.82 9.76 -0.59
N HIS A 119 -8.51 9.94 -0.43
CA HIS A 119 -7.46 9.42 -1.30
C HIS A 119 -6.55 8.49 -0.50
N ASP A 120 -6.12 7.42 -1.15
CA ASP A 120 -4.98 6.63 -0.69
C ASP A 120 -3.71 7.45 -0.82
N PHE A 121 -2.70 7.14 -0.02
CA PHE A 121 -1.47 7.93 -0.01
C PHE A 121 -0.29 7.18 0.56
N TRP A 122 0.91 7.58 0.13
CA TRP A 122 2.13 7.44 0.91
C TRP A 122 2.43 8.72 1.69
N ILE A 123 2.95 8.60 2.90
CA ILE A 123 3.62 9.68 3.62
C ILE A 123 5.05 9.28 3.94
N PHE A 124 6.00 10.19 3.70
CA PHE A 124 7.43 10.00 3.93
C PHE A 124 7.92 10.99 5.00
N ASP A 125 8.63 10.48 6.00
CA ASP A 125 9.26 11.23 7.10
C ASP A 125 8.32 12.19 7.82
N ASP A 126 7.02 11.86 7.88
CA ASP A 126 5.93 12.70 8.42
C ASP A 126 5.86 14.11 7.81
N LYS A 127 6.37 14.29 6.58
CA LYS A 127 6.55 15.60 5.94
C LYS A 127 6.00 15.69 4.53
N LEU A 128 6.15 14.63 3.75
CA LEU A 128 5.80 14.62 2.33
C LEU A 128 4.68 13.62 2.09
N VAL A 129 3.55 14.07 1.55
CA VAL A 129 2.47 13.17 1.16
C VAL A 129 2.46 13.01 -0.36
N ARG A 130 2.37 11.77 -0.82
CA ARG A 130 2.07 11.42 -2.21
C ARG A 130 0.64 10.88 -2.27
N TRP A 131 -0.29 11.70 -2.72
CA TRP A 131 -1.69 11.34 -2.90
C TRP A 131 -1.89 10.55 -4.18
N HIS A 132 -2.67 9.47 -4.10
CA HIS A 132 -3.05 8.67 -5.25
C HIS A 132 -4.45 9.05 -5.75
N HIS A 133 -4.53 9.45 -7.02
CA HIS A 133 -5.81 9.71 -7.67
C HIS A 133 -6.24 8.48 -8.47
N PHE A 134 -7.34 7.86 -8.04
CA PHE A 134 -7.96 6.72 -8.72
C PHE A 134 -9.30 7.10 -9.34
N GLY A 135 -9.58 6.55 -10.52
CA GLY A 135 -10.89 6.60 -11.15
C GLY A 135 -11.92 5.75 -10.41
N GLY A 136 -13.20 5.89 -10.78
CA GLY A 136 -14.30 5.09 -10.20
C GLY A 136 -14.13 3.58 -10.44
N ASN A 137 -13.50 3.20 -11.55
CA ASN A 137 -13.15 1.82 -11.88
C ASN A 137 -11.87 1.31 -11.19
N GLY A 138 -11.22 2.13 -10.35
CA GLY A 138 -9.98 1.79 -9.66
C GLY A 138 -8.71 2.07 -10.48
N ALA A 139 -8.80 2.60 -11.70
CA ALA A 139 -7.62 2.92 -12.50
C ALA A 139 -6.80 4.05 -11.86
N HIS A 140 -5.49 3.86 -11.76
CA HIS A 140 -4.58 4.92 -11.35
C HIS A 140 -4.57 6.00 -12.44
N LEU A 141 -4.87 7.24 -12.04
CA LEU A 141 -4.95 8.37 -12.96
C LEU A 141 -3.68 9.22 -12.91
N ARG A 142 -3.21 9.52 -11.70
CA ARG A 142 -2.02 10.32 -11.43
C ARG A 142 -1.69 10.29 -9.94
N ASP A 143 -0.49 10.75 -9.62
CA ASP A 143 -0.10 11.11 -8.26
C ASP A 143 0.04 12.62 -8.11
N GLU A 144 -0.13 13.09 -6.89
CA GLU A 144 0.12 14.48 -6.49
C GLU A 144 1.02 14.48 -5.26
N VAL A 145 2.03 15.36 -5.26
CA VAL A 145 2.95 15.52 -4.12
C VAL A 145 2.58 16.79 -3.36
N ASP A 146 2.47 16.65 -2.05
CA ASP A 146 2.04 17.68 -1.13
C ASP A 146 3.03 17.78 0.04
N GLU A 147 3.71 18.94 0.13
CA GLU A 147 4.67 19.28 1.19
C GLU A 147 4.03 20.12 2.31
N CYS A 148 2.71 20.33 2.27
CA CYS A 148 2.01 21.11 3.29
C CYS A 148 2.08 20.39 4.65
N PRO A 149 2.66 21.00 5.70
CA PRO A 149 2.81 20.34 7.00
C PRO A 149 1.46 19.91 7.62
N VAL A 150 0.39 20.67 7.38
CA VAL A 150 -0.95 20.35 7.87
C VAL A 150 -1.52 19.12 7.17
N SER A 151 -1.25 18.95 5.88
CA SER A 151 -1.64 17.75 5.14
C SER A 151 -0.90 16.52 5.66
N ALA A 152 0.42 16.62 5.83
CA ALA A 152 1.25 15.56 6.38
C ALA A 152 0.81 15.14 7.80
N GLU A 153 0.55 16.10 8.69
CA GLU A 153 0.06 15.82 10.05
C GLU A 153 -1.29 15.06 10.01
N ARG A 154 -2.23 15.50 9.16
CA ARG A 154 -3.55 14.86 9.05
C ARG A 154 -3.47 13.46 8.46
N ALA A 155 -2.65 13.27 7.43
CA ALA A 155 -2.41 11.99 6.80
C ALA A 155 -1.78 11.01 7.80
N GLY A 156 -0.72 11.43 8.51
CA GLY A 156 -0.06 10.64 9.56
C GLY A 156 -1.02 10.26 10.69
N ARG A 157 -1.86 11.19 11.16
CA ARG A 157 -2.89 10.88 12.17
C ARG A 157 -3.93 9.87 11.69
N ALA A 158 -4.39 9.98 10.45
CA ALA A 158 -5.34 9.04 9.88
C ALA A 158 -4.70 7.64 9.76
N PHE A 159 -3.47 7.55 9.26
CA PHE A 159 -2.71 6.31 9.19
C PHE A 159 -2.56 5.68 10.58
N ALA A 160 -2.07 6.43 11.57
CA ALA A 160 -1.86 5.93 12.92
C ALA A 160 -3.16 5.40 13.56
N ALA A 161 -4.28 6.09 13.33
CA ALA A 161 -5.59 5.66 13.83
C ALA A 161 -6.03 4.32 13.21
N VAL A 162 -5.82 4.13 11.91
CA VAL A 162 -6.05 2.84 11.24
C VAL A 162 -5.09 1.78 11.78
N TRP A 163 -3.79 2.07 11.79
CA TRP A 163 -2.72 1.17 12.21
C TRP A 163 -2.93 0.58 13.62
N SER A 164 -3.43 1.41 14.54
CA SER A 164 -3.73 1.01 15.92
C SER A 164 -4.86 -0.01 16.05
N ARG A 165 -5.79 -0.06 15.09
CA ARG A 165 -6.93 -0.99 15.06
C ARG A 165 -6.71 -2.18 14.11
N ALA A 166 -5.84 -2.00 13.13
CA ALA A 166 -5.52 -3.01 12.14
C ALA A 166 -4.71 -4.15 12.77
N VAL A 167 -4.90 -5.37 12.26
CA VAL A 167 -4.18 -6.58 12.69
C VAL A 167 -3.07 -6.92 11.69
N PRO A 168 -1.94 -7.51 12.12
CA PRO A 168 -0.90 -8.01 11.22
C PRO A 168 -1.45 -8.97 10.17
N HIS A 169 -0.82 -9.02 8.98
CA HIS A 169 -1.25 -9.89 7.88
C HIS A 169 -1.51 -11.35 8.29
N GLY A 170 -0.63 -11.96 9.08
CA GLY A 170 -0.79 -13.36 9.53
C GLY A 170 -1.96 -13.61 10.48
N GLU A 171 -2.55 -12.55 11.06
CA GLU A 171 -3.70 -12.62 11.96
C GLU A 171 -5.01 -12.23 11.25
N PHE A 172 -4.94 -11.65 10.05
CA PHE A 172 -6.12 -11.23 9.31
C PHE A 172 -6.81 -12.41 8.63
N ILE A 173 -8.12 -12.53 8.80
CA ILE A 173 -8.93 -13.61 8.24
C ILE A 173 -9.92 -13.03 7.23
N LEU A 174 -9.84 -13.50 5.97
CA LEU A 174 -10.66 -13.01 4.85
C LEU A 174 -12.15 -13.41 4.90
N GLY A 175 -12.54 -14.33 5.77
CA GLY A 175 -13.92 -14.83 5.87
C GLY A 175 -14.36 -15.73 4.71
#